data_AF-V9G0L8-F1
#
_entry.id   AF-V9G0L8-F1
#
_cell.length_a   1.000
_cell.length_b   1.000
_cell.length_c   1.000
_cell.angle_alpha   90.00
_cell.angle_beta   90.00
_cell.angle_gamma   90.00
#
_symmetry.space_group_name_H-M   'P 1'
#
loop_
_entity.id
_entity.type
_entity.pdbx_description
1 polymer ?
#
loop_
_entity_poly.entity_id
_entity_poly.type
_entity_poly.pdbx_seq_one_letter_code
_entity_poly.pdbx_strand_id
1 'polypeptide(L)'
;MVSQPPRPPDMNVLDVGSFHSLQSLQYKTPTFPTDGQIAAVKAAFAKISVYTLDKCFLTLQKLVGKIIACKGGKNYSLPRVRKHHIHNGVIRMPLPVDVAVVDAGFRQLSQPQWTT
;
A
#
# COMPACT_ATOMS: atom_id res chain seq x y z
N MET A 1 15.03 -1.68 -9.74
CA MET A 1 13.70 -1.04 -9.92
C MET A 1 12.65 -2.09 -9.65
N VAL A 2 11.68 -1.83 -8.76
CA VAL A 2 10.53 -2.72 -8.52
C VAL A 2 9.51 -2.45 -9.63
N SER A 3 9.10 -3.49 -10.35
CA SER A 3 8.07 -3.40 -11.38
C SER A 3 6.71 -3.10 -10.73
N GLN A 4 6.12 -1.94 -11.03
CA GLN A 4 4.73 -1.63 -10.67
C GLN A 4 3.80 -2.01 -11.83
N PRO A 5 2.70 -2.72 -11.59
CA PRO A 5 1.75 -3.03 -12.65
C PRO A 5 1.04 -1.74 -13.12
N PRO A 6 0.57 -1.68 -14.39
CA PRO A 6 0.05 -0.45 -14.98
C PRO A 6 -1.15 0.20 -14.28
N ARG A 7 -1.87 -0.51 -13.40
CA ARG A 7 -3.03 -0.03 -12.59
C ARG A 7 -3.15 -0.96 -11.37
N PRO A 8 -3.40 -0.51 -10.12
CA PRO A 8 -4.12 0.67 -9.64
C PRO A 8 -3.32 1.62 -8.71
N PRO A 9 -3.83 2.84 -8.42
CA PRO A 9 -3.21 3.78 -7.46
C PRO A 9 -3.01 3.17 -6.06
N ASP A 10 -3.78 2.15 -5.72
CA ASP A 10 -3.69 1.44 -4.43
C ASP A 10 -2.40 0.63 -4.25
N MET A 11 -1.62 0.40 -5.32
CA MET A 11 -0.38 -0.39 -5.25
C MET A 11 0.89 0.46 -5.04
N ASN A 12 0.78 1.78 -5.09
CA ASN A 12 1.89 2.64 -4.78
C ASN A 12 1.99 2.80 -3.25
N VAL A 13 3.07 2.31 -2.66
CA VAL A 13 3.32 2.42 -1.21
C VAL A 13 3.21 3.87 -0.71
N LEU A 14 3.54 4.82 -1.58
CA LEU A 14 3.45 6.25 -1.27
C LEU A 14 1.99 6.72 -1.22
N ASP A 15 1.11 6.20 -2.07
CA ASP A 15 -0.33 6.50 -2.10
C ASP A 15 -1.06 5.85 -0.91
N VAL A 16 -0.66 4.64 -0.53
CA VAL A 16 -1.21 3.90 0.64
C VAL A 16 -0.77 4.51 1.97
N GLY A 17 0.39 5.18 2.02
CA GLY A 17 0.97 5.65 3.28
C GLY A 17 0.95 7.14 3.52
N SER A 18 1.63 7.89 2.65
CA SER A 18 2.02 9.27 2.93
C SER A 18 1.22 10.28 2.13
N PHE A 19 0.91 10.00 0.87
CA PHE A 19 0.23 10.97 0.01
C PHE A 19 -1.19 11.28 0.45
N HIS A 20 -1.93 10.32 1.02
CA HIS A 20 -3.27 10.61 1.54
C HIS A 20 -3.24 11.63 2.69
N SER A 21 -2.21 11.57 3.55
CA SER A 21 -2.02 12.53 4.64
C SER A 21 -1.55 13.90 4.13
N LEU A 22 -0.66 13.91 3.13
CA LEU A 22 -0.19 15.13 2.47
C LEU A 22 -1.32 15.84 1.71
N GLN A 23 -2.15 15.07 1.01
CA GLN A 23 -3.31 15.59 0.29
C GLN A 23 -4.34 16.15 1.28
N SER A 24 -4.62 15.47 2.39
CA SER A 24 -5.48 16.00 3.46
C SER A 24 -4.93 17.30 4.08
N LEU A 25 -3.59 17.41 4.21
CA LEU A 25 -2.92 18.60 4.71
C LEU A 25 -2.98 19.76 3.71
N GLN A 26 -2.84 19.48 2.41
CA GLN A 26 -3.01 20.45 1.33
C GLN A 26 -4.44 21.03 1.30
N TYR A 27 -5.47 20.20 1.50
CA TYR A 27 -6.85 20.70 1.60
C TYR A 27 -7.12 21.59 2.82
N LYS A 28 -6.33 21.43 3.89
CA LYS A 28 -6.48 22.18 5.15
C LYS A 28 -5.61 23.44 5.22
N THR A 29 -4.65 23.60 4.31
CA THR A 29 -3.66 24.67 4.36
C THR A 29 -3.65 25.39 3.02
N PRO A 30 -4.03 26.67 2.93
CA PRO A 30 -3.88 27.44 1.69
C PRO A 30 -2.38 27.57 1.39
N THR A 31 -1.88 26.75 0.46
CA THR A 31 -0.47 26.77 0.09
C THR A 31 -0.25 27.72 -1.08
N PHE A 32 0.25 28.91 -0.80
CA PHE A 32 0.98 29.77 -1.75
C PHE A 32 2.26 30.21 -1.02
N PRO A 33 3.48 30.26 -1.61
CA PRO A 33 4.03 29.81 -2.89
C PRO A 33 4.72 28.41 -2.81
N THR A 34 5.46 27.98 -3.84
CA THR A 34 6.17 26.68 -3.92
C THR A 34 6.99 26.33 -2.67
N ASP A 35 7.65 27.30 -2.06
CA ASP A 35 8.46 27.10 -0.85
C ASP A 35 7.61 26.66 0.35
N GLY A 36 6.38 27.16 0.46
CA GLY A 36 5.42 26.75 1.49
C GLY A 36 4.97 25.30 1.33
N GLN A 37 4.82 24.84 0.08
CA GLN A 37 4.52 23.44 -0.21
C GLN A 37 5.67 22.51 0.18
N ILE A 38 6.90 22.89 -0.18
CA ILE A 38 8.11 22.13 0.18
C ILE A 38 8.25 22.03 1.70
N ALA A 39 8.05 23.13 2.43
CA ALA A 39 8.09 23.14 3.89
C ALA A 39 7.01 22.25 4.52
N ALA A 40 5.78 22.30 4.00
CA ALA A 40 4.68 21.47 4.47
C ALA A 40 4.93 19.97 4.24
N VAL A 41 5.46 19.60 3.07
CA VAL A 41 5.83 18.21 2.75
C VAL A 41 6.95 17.72 3.66
N LYS A 42 8.00 18.51 3.86
CA LYS A 42 9.11 18.17 4.78
C LYS A 42 8.62 17.99 6.22
N ALA A 43 7.75 18.88 6.69
CA ALA A 43 7.19 18.81 8.04
C ALA A 43 6.28 17.59 8.22
N ALA A 44 5.47 17.25 7.22
CA ALA A 44 4.63 16.06 7.24
C ALA A 44 5.48 14.79 7.22
N PHE A 45 6.52 14.72 6.38
CA PHE A 45 7.45 13.60 6.32
C PHE A 45 8.16 13.37 7.65
N ALA A 46 8.65 14.44 8.29
CA ALA A 46 9.29 14.37 9.61
C ALA A 46 8.35 13.88 10.73
N LYS A 47 7.03 14.01 10.56
CA LYS A 47 6.01 13.54 11.51
C LYS A 47 5.58 12.09 11.26
N ILE A 48 6.01 11.45 10.17
CA ILE A 48 5.67 10.05 9.90
C ILE A 48 6.40 9.17 10.91
N SER A 49 5.63 8.48 11.74
CA SER A 49 6.19 7.49 12.66
C SER A 49 6.55 6.18 11.94
N VAL A 50 7.52 5.44 12.49
CA VAL A 50 7.85 4.08 12.02
C VAL A 50 6.60 3.18 12.00
N TYR A 51 5.72 3.31 13.00
CA TYR A 51 4.45 2.59 13.04
C TYR A 51 3.49 2.92 11.90
N THR A 52 3.55 4.14 11.37
CA THR A 52 2.77 4.52 10.18
C THR A 52 3.31 3.75 8.98
N LEU A 53 4.62 3.75 8.78
CA LEU A 53 5.26 3.03 7.67
C LEU A 53 4.99 1.53 7.74
N ASP A 54 5.12 0.91 8.91
CA ASP A 54 4.83 -0.51 9.10
C ASP A 54 3.39 -0.85 8.70
N LYS A 55 2.41 -0.01 9.08
CA LYS A 55 1.02 -0.21 8.67
C LYS A 55 0.85 -0.09 7.16
N CYS A 56 1.61 0.78 6.49
CA CYS A 56 1.58 0.91 5.03
C CYS A 56 2.09 -0.35 4.36
N PHE A 57 3.25 -0.87 4.80
CA PHE A 57 3.81 -2.11 4.28
C PHE A 57 2.89 -3.31 4.53
N LEU A 58 2.27 -3.40 5.71
CA LEU A 58 1.29 -4.45 5.99
C LEU A 58 0.03 -4.34 5.13
N THR A 59 -0.45 -3.12 4.90
CA THR A 59 -1.60 -2.89 4.03
C THR A 59 -1.27 -3.30 2.61
N LEU A 60 -0.08 -2.95 2.11
CA LEU A 60 0.40 -3.36 0.80
C LEU A 60 0.53 -4.89 0.70
N GLN A 61 1.10 -5.55 1.71
CA GLN A 61 1.22 -7.01 1.73
C GLN A 61 -0.16 -7.69 1.62
N LYS A 62 -1.15 -7.22 2.37
CA LYS A 62 -2.52 -7.76 2.29
C LYS A 62 -3.19 -7.45 0.94
N LEU A 63 -2.93 -6.26 0.39
CA LEU A 63 -3.46 -5.86 -0.91
C LEU A 63 -2.96 -6.77 -2.03
N VAL A 64 -1.65 -7.04 -2.06
CA VAL A 64 -1.04 -7.97 -3.02
C VAL A 64 -1.68 -9.35 -2.91
N GLY A 65 -1.89 -9.86 -1.69
CA GLY A 65 -2.61 -11.12 -1.49
C GLY A 65 -4.04 -11.12 -2.05
N LYS A 66 -4.77 -10.02 -1.91
CA LYS A 66 -6.12 -9.86 -2.49
C LYS A 66 -6.08 -9.81 -4.02
N ILE A 67 -5.12 -9.12 -4.61
CA ILE A 67 -4.94 -9.04 -6.06
C ILE A 67 -4.67 -10.44 -6.64
N ILE A 68 -3.80 -11.21 -5.99
CA ILE A 68 -3.51 -12.59 -6.39
C ILE A 68 -4.78 -13.44 -6.30
N ALA A 69 -5.52 -13.35 -5.19
CA ALA A 69 -6.79 -14.07 -5.03
C ALA A 69 -7.85 -13.68 -6.07
N CYS A 70 -7.87 -12.41 -6.48
CA CYS A 70 -8.75 -11.90 -7.53
C CYS A 70 -8.16 -12.04 -8.93
N LYS A 71 -7.09 -12.82 -9.12
CA LYS A 71 -6.51 -13.12 -10.43
C LYS A 71 -6.05 -11.89 -11.22
N GLY A 72 -5.64 -10.82 -10.53
CA GLY A 72 -5.31 -9.52 -11.12
C GLY A 72 -6.50 -8.58 -11.37
N GLY A 73 -7.72 -8.99 -11.01
CA GLY A 73 -8.92 -8.16 -11.09
C GLY A 73 -8.94 -7.03 -10.04
N LYS A 74 -9.76 -6.00 -10.30
CA LYS A 74 -9.90 -4.80 -9.45
C LYS A 74 -10.96 -4.94 -8.34
N ASN A 75 -11.68 -6.05 -8.31
CA ASN A 75 -12.81 -6.27 -7.39
C ASN A 75 -12.32 -6.79 -6.03
N TYR A 76 -11.52 -5.99 -5.34
CA TYR A 76 -11.07 -6.28 -3.98
C TYR A 76 -11.35 -5.09 -3.06
N SER A 77 -11.69 -5.38 -1.80
CA SER A 77 -11.82 -4.35 -0.76
C SER A 77 -10.45 -4.04 -0.17
N LEU A 78 -10.16 -2.75 0.07
CA LEU A 78 -8.93 -2.34 0.73
C LEU A 78 -8.82 -2.98 2.12
N PRO A 79 -7.80 -3.83 2.35
CA PRO A 79 -7.69 -4.56 3.60
C PRO A 79 -7.22 -3.63 4.73
N ARG A 80 -8.15 -3.23 5.61
CA ARG A 80 -7.79 -2.44 6.81
C ARG A 80 -7.01 -3.30 7.80
N VAL A 81 -5.75 -2.95 8.06
CA VAL A 81 -4.95 -3.56 9.14
C VAL A 81 -5.46 -3.02 10.49
N ARG A 82 -6.23 -3.82 11.24
CA ARG A 82 -6.64 -3.43 12.60
C ARG A 82 -5.49 -3.67 13.59
N LYS A 83 -5.59 -3.06 14.79
CA LYS A 83 -4.58 -3.10 15.87
C LYS A 83 -4.11 -4.51 16.31
N HIS A 84 -4.81 -5.59 15.97
CA HIS A 84 -4.48 -6.96 16.40
C HIS A 84 -3.13 -7.49 15.88
N HIS A 85 -2.51 -6.82 14.90
CA HIS A 85 -1.17 -7.16 14.40
C HIS A 85 -0.03 -6.49 15.19
N ILE A 86 -0.35 -5.66 16.18
CA ILE A 86 0.60 -5.00 17.08
C ILE A 86 0.63 -5.81 18.37
N HIS A 87 1.74 -6.50 18.64
CA HIS A 87 1.96 -7.21 19.91
C HIS A 87 3.04 -6.45 20.70
N ASN A 88 2.71 -5.97 21.90
CA ASN A 88 3.60 -5.15 22.74
C ASN A 88 4.20 -3.92 22.03
N GLY A 89 3.40 -3.25 21.19
CA GLY A 89 3.87 -2.10 20.40
C GLY A 89 4.66 -2.48 19.15
N VAL A 90 5.06 -3.74 18.98
CA VAL A 90 5.82 -4.20 17.80
C VAL A 90 4.88 -4.75 16.75
N ILE A 91 5.03 -4.29 15.51
CA ILE A 91 4.38 -4.85 14.34
C ILE A 91 5.26 -5.99 13.82
N ARG A 92 4.76 -7.24 13.86
CA ARG A 92 5.46 -8.36 13.21
C ARG A 92 5.29 -8.25 11.69
N MET A 93 6.38 -7.92 11.01
CA MET A 93 6.48 -8.02 9.55
C MET A 93 7.47 -9.13 9.16
N PRO A 94 7.20 -9.87 8.05
CA PRO A 94 5.96 -9.88 7.28
C PRO A 94 4.84 -10.68 7.98
N LEU A 95 3.59 -10.42 7.61
CA LEU A 95 2.46 -11.26 8.04
C LEU A 95 2.50 -12.63 7.37
N PRO A 96 1.94 -13.68 8.01
CA PRO A 96 1.68 -14.94 7.31
C PRO A 96 0.85 -14.70 6.05
N VAL A 97 1.29 -15.29 4.94
CA VAL A 97 0.59 -15.26 3.65
C VAL A 97 -0.02 -16.64 3.41
N ASP A 98 -1.24 -16.66 2.86
CA ASP A 98 -1.90 -17.90 2.47
C ASP A 98 -1.16 -18.54 1.28
N VAL A 99 -0.49 -19.67 1.53
CA VAL A 99 0.31 -20.39 0.53
C VAL A 99 -0.57 -20.87 -0.62
N ALA A 100 -1.82 -21.25 -0.37
CA ALA A 100 -2.73 -21.70 -1.43
C ALA A 100 -3.04 -20.56 -2.42
N VAL A 101 -3.15 -19.33 -1.92
CA VAL A 101 -3.34 -18.13 -2.76
C VAL A 101 -2.11 -17.88 -3.62
N VAL A 102 -0.91 -17.99 -3.04
CA VAL A 102 0.35 -17.79 -3.76
C VAL A 102 0.54 -18.86 -4.85
N ASP A 103 0.32 -20.13 -4.51
CA ASP A 103 0.42 -21.25 -5.45
C ASP A 103 -0.57 -21.11 -6.61
N ALA A 104 -1.82 -20.71 -6.32
CA ALA A 104 -2.81 -20.44 -7.34
C ALA A 104 -2.37 -19.30 -8.27
N GLY A 105 -1.75 -18.25 -7.73
CA GLY A 105 -1.17 -17.15 -8.51
C GLY A 105 -0.06 -17.63 -9.45
N PHE A 106 0.89 -18.43 -8.96
CA PHE A 106 1.97 -18.98 -9.79
C PHE A 106 1.43 -19.88 -10.91
N ARG A 107 0.44 -20.73 -10.61
CA ARG A 107 -0.22 -21.56 -11.64
C ARG A 107 -0.87 -20.71 -12.72
N GLN A 108 -1.51 -19.60 -12.36
CA GLN A 108 -2.15 -18.71 -13.32
C GLN A 108 -1.15 -17.96 -14.21
N LEU A 109 -0.03 -17.52 -13.65
CA LEU A 109 1.05 -16.90 -14.43
C LEU A 109 1.74 -17.88 -15.38
N SER A 110 1.72 -19.17 -15.04
CA SER A 110 2.28 -20.24 -15.87
C SER A 110 1.36 -20.63 -17.05
N GLN A 111 0.13 -20.09 -17.13
CA GLN A 111 -0.78 -20.34 -18.25
C GLN A 111 -0.54 -19.32 -19.38
N PRO A 112 -0.46 -19.74 -20.65
CA PRO A 112 -0.27 -18.82 -21.78
C PRO A 112 -1.48 -17.91 -21.94
N GLN A 113 -1.27 -16.59 -21.89
CA GLN A 113 -2.33 -15.58 -21.84
C GLN A 113 -2.75 -15.03 -23.22
N TRP A 114 -2.46 -15.76 -24.31
CA TRP A 114 -2.74 -15.34 -25.70
C TRP A 114 -3.57 -16.34 -26.49
N THR A 115 -4.66 -16.84 -25.90
CA THR A 115 -5.71 -17.52 -26.67
C THR A 115 -7.05 -16.90 -26.29
N THR A 116 -7.41 -15.78 -26.92
CA THR A 116 -8.69 -15.47 -27.60
C THR A 116 -8.62 -14.02 -28.07
#